data_AF-A0A9Q9YY78-F1
#
_entry.id   AF-A0A9Q9YY78-F1
#
_cell.length_a   1.000
_cell.length_b   1.000
_cell.length_c   1.000
_cell.angle_alpha   90.00
_cell.angle_beta   90.00
_cell.angle_gamma   90.00
#
_symmetry.space_group_name_H-M   'P 1'
#
loop_
_entity.id
_entity.type
_entity.pdbx_description
1 polymer ?
#
loop_
_entity_poly.entity_id
_entity_poly.type
_entity_poly.pdbx_seq_one_letter_code
_entity_poly.pdbx_strand_id
1 'polypeptide(L)'
;MEEELCYSTVCFKPFDNQKSTVPQLEESVIYAEVKIKQSTTQTPPETSAAECSLNKSVLPAHDSLSEAKDATTPIFSAYRPATVILGLLCFFLLAALTAVSVFNYIHKSKYNNILARHTQEKATNLQLLADMEVLERERARLKTQGEQMNGTLNFILKKSSFLVDKYCQSTGNGVQCTPCLQNWIQNGSSCYYFNKDWPWKTWTESQEYCKGYGAQLAIIDSVEEQEFINQHTESYYDKYHGYWIGLSEKKEETWVWTTGAELEGGFWVYAPLKGYMECVLSMPSKNPLQSWISTSCNMRNRWICEVDVLTWPTFLQAQQNQSGPST
;
A
#
# COMPACT_ATOMS: atom_id res chain seq x y z
N MET A 1 -13.55 10.40 -14.18
CA MET A 1 -14.79 9.59 -14.13
C MET A 1 -14.33 8.29 -13.49
N GLU A 2 -14.38 8.24 -12.17
CA GLU A 2 -13.83 7.12 -11.39
C GLU A 2 -14.96 6.10 -11.21
N GLU A 3 -14.70 4.84 -11.58
CA GLU A 3 -15.69 3.77 -11.53
C GLU A 3 -15.94 3.36 -10.07
N GLU A 4 -17.20 3.49 -9.64
CA GLU A 4 -17.66 3.01 -8.33
C GLU A 4 -17.76 1.47 -8.37
N LEU A 5 -17.09 0.80 -7.43
CA LEU A 5 -17.21 -0.65 -7.26
C LEU A 5 -18.42 -0.94 -6.38
N CYS A 6 -19.49 -1.48 -6.97
CA CYS A 6 -20.72 -1.81 -6.28
C CYS A 6 -20.91 -3.33 -6.18
N TYR A 7 -21.13 -3.83 -4.96
CA TYR A 7 -21.58 -5.21 -4.72
C TYR A 7 -22.97 -5.16 -4.09
N SER A 8 -23.97 -5.71 -4.81
CA SER A 8 -25.39 -6.03 -4.53
C SER A 8 -26.25 -5.16 -3.60
N THR A 9 -25.70 -4.34 -2.70
CA THR A 9 -26.39 -3.31 -1.91
C THR A 9 -25.47 -2.22 -1.35
N VAL A 10 -24.16 -2.26 -1.60
CA VAL A 10 -23.19 -1.30 -1.05
C VAL A 10 -22.23 -0.84 -2.14
N CYS A 11 -22.14 0.47 -2.34
CA CYS A 11 -21.18 1.10 -3.23
C CYS A 11 -20.10 1.80 -2.40
N PHE A 12 -18.84 1.50 -2.71
CA PHE A 12 -17.70 2.13 -2.06
C PHE A 12 -17.17 3.23 -2.97
N LYS A 13 -17.08 4.45 -2.45
CA LYS A 13 -16.45 5.56 -3.17
C LYS A 13 -14.94 5.57 -2.89
N PRO A 14 -14.09 5.82 -3.89
CA PRO A 14 -12.67 6.08 -3.68
C PRO A 14 -12.47 7.23 -2.69
N PHE A 15 -11.49 7.09 -1.81
CA PHE A 15 -11.16 8.11 -0.81
C PHE A 15 -10.48 9.31 -1.50
N ASP A 16 -11.16 10.47 -1.49
CA ASP A 16 -10.64 11.71 -2.06
C ASP A 16 -9.69 12.41 -1.08
N ASN A 17 -8.38 12.31 -1.36
CA ASN A 17 -7.33 12.95 -0.56
C ASN A 17 -7.36 14.49 -0.62
N GLN A 18 -8.15 15.13 -1.49
CA GLN A 18 -8.15 16.58 -1.67
C GLN A 18 -9.12 17.36 -0.78
N LYS A 19 -9.94 16.69 0.06
CA LYS A 19 -10.97 17.37 0.86
C LYS A 19 -10.70 17.50 2.37
N SER A 20 -9.50 17.16 2.83
CA SER A 20 -9.12 17.37 4.24
C SER A 20 -8.62 18.81 4.44
N THR A 21 -9.50 19.71 4.89
CA THR A 21 -9.11 21.06 5.29
C THR A 21 -8.80 21.06 6.79
N VAL A 22 -7.51 21.03 7.15
CA VAL A 22 -7.06 21.34 8.52
C VAL A 22 -6.85 22.86 8.61
N PRO A 23 -7.43 23.58 9.59
CA PRO A 23 -7.22 25.02 9.73
C PRO A 23 -5.76 25.34 10.06
N GLN A 24 -5.16 26.27 9.30
CA GLN A 24 -3.86 26.84 9.65
C GLN A 24 -3.99 27.75 10.88
N LEU A 25 -3.15 27.53 11.89
CA LEU A 25 -2.93 28.48 12.97
C LEU A 25 -1.74 29.37 12.57
N GLU A 26 -1.99 30.66 12.37
CA GLU A 26 -0.96 31.67 12.10
C GLU A 26 0.05 31.74 13.25
N GLU A 27 1.33 31.64 12.91
CA GLU A 27 2.44 31.80 13.84
C GLU A 27 2.92 33.26 13.79
N SER A 28 2.69 34.03 14.86
CA SER A 28 3.30 35.36 15.02
C SER A 28 4.48 35.28 15.99
N VAL A 29 5.69 35.03 15.47
CA VAL A 29 6.92 35.18 16.27
C VAL A 29 7.49 36.59 16.04
N ILE A 30 7.38 37.42 17.06
CA ILE A 30 8.07 38.70 17.16
C ILE A 30 9.55 38.42 17.44
N TYR A 31 10.44 38.74 16.49
CA TYR A 31 11.87 38.82 16.76
C TYR A 31 12.23 40.25 17.19
N ALA A 32 12.89 40.41 18.33
CA ALA A 32 13.54 41.66 18.71
C ALA A 32 14.83 41.83 17.90
N GLU A 33 14.91 42.92 17.15
CA GLU A 33 16.06 43.31 16.33
C GLU A 33 17.17 43.88 17.23
N VAL A 34 18.27 43.13 17.44
CA VAL A 34 19.48 43.68 18.07
C VAL A 34 20.38 44.28 17.00
N LYS A 35 20.28 45.61 16.85
CA LYS A 35 21.22 46.43 16.08
C LYS A 35 22.53 46.60 16.85
N ILE A 36 23.62 46.04 16.34
CA ILE A 36 24.97 46.50 16.69
C ILE A 36 25.59 47.13 15.45
N LYS A 37 25.97 48.41 15.61
CA LYS A 37 26.53 49.29 14.59
C LYS A 37 27.84 48.73 14.02
N GLN A 38 27.90 48.56 12.71
CA GLN A 38 29.16 48.58 11.96
C GLN A 38 29.62 50.03 11.80
N SER A 39 30.91 50.29 12.04
CA SER A 39 31.63 51.40 11.44
C SER A 39 33.03 50.93 11.07
N THR A 40 33.19 50.75 9.75
CA THR A 40 34.34 51.11 8.89
C THR A 40 35.66 50.38 9.16
N THR A 41 36.23 49.65 8.20
CA THR A 41 36.81 50.27 6.99
C THR A 41 37.03 49.25 5.88
N GLN A 42 36.75 49.70 4.65
CA GLN A 42 36.83 48.99 3.38
C GLN A 42 38.28 48.70 2.95
N THR A 43 38.46 47.53 2.31
CA THR A 43 39.62 47.09 1.51
C THR A 43 39.69 47.90 0.19
N PRO A 44 40.83 47.94 -0.53
CA PRO A 44 41.05 46.95 -1.61
C PRO A 44 42.55 46.74 -1.97
N PRO A 45 42.94 46.00 -3.04
CA PRO A 45 42.27 44.92 -3.79
C PRO A 45 43.18 43.68 -3.98
N GLU A 46 42.61 42.57 -4.46
CA GLU A 46 43.35 41.59 -5.28
C GLU A 46 43.46 42.10 -6.72
N THR A 47 44.59 41.89 -7.38
CA THR A 47 44.71 42.01 -8.84
C THR A 47 45.28 40.71 -9.39
N SER A 48 44.52 40.10 -10.30
CA SER A 48 44.94 39.03 -11.20
C SER A 48 45.84 39.58 -12.33
N ALA A 49 46.61 38.67 -12.92
CA ALA A 49 47.56 38.94 -14.00
C ALA A 49 46.93 39.49 -15.29
N ALA A 50 47.66 40.40 -15.95
CA ALA A 50 47.68 40.56 -17.40
C ALA A 50 49.00 41.23 -17.83
N GLU A 51 49.70 40.62 -18.78
CA GLU A 51 50.89 41.12 -19.47
C GLU A 51 50.55 42.25 -20.46
N CYS A 52 51.43 43.26 -20.60
CA CYS A 52 52.05 43.66 -21.88
C CYS A 52 52.95 44.91 -21.75
N SER A 53 54.18 44.74 -22.25
CA SER A 53 55.06 45.68 -22.99
C SER A 53 55.16 47.17 -22.60
N LEU A 54 56.39 47.64 -22.35
CA LEU A 54 57.23 48.38 -23.32
C LEU A 54 58.27 49.27 -22.63
N ASN A 55 59.53 49.06 -23.01
CA ASN A 55 60.72 49.93 -23.01
C ASN A 55 61.05 50.82 -21.80
N LYS A 56 62.26 50.59 -21.26
CA LYS A 56 63.10 51.69 -20.77
C LYS A 56 64.50 51.59 -21.35
N SER A 57 64.82 52.53 -22.22
CA SER A 57 66.13 52.79 -22.76
C SER A 57 66.98 53.57 -21.76
N VAL A 58 68.21 53.06 -21.59
CA VAL A 58 69.47 53.83 -21.59
C VAL A 58 69.76 54.73 -20.37
N LEU A 59 70.80 54.36 -19.63
CA LEU A 59 71.92 55.25 -19.34
C LEU A 59 73.22 54.40 -19.30
N PRO A 60 74.31 54.78 -20.01
CA PRO A 60 75.58 54.09 -19.93
C PRO A 60 76.59 54.80 -18.99
N ALA A 61 77.63 54.02 -18.70
CA ALA A 61 78.76 54.27 -17.83
C ALA A 61 79.78 55.31 -18.34
N HIS A 62 80.67 55.74 -17.44
CA HIS A 62 82.13 55.90 -17.58
C HIS A 62 82.65 56.29 -16.18
N ASP A 63 83.51 55.53 -15.49
CA ASP A 63 84.94 55.30 -15.67
C ASP A 63 85.81 56.56 -15.50
N SER A 64 86.59 56.62 -14.40
CA SER A 64 88.00 57.06 -14.42
C SER A 64 88.59 57.10 -13.00
N LEU A 65 89.77 56.49 -12.91
CA LEU A 65 90.77 56.47 -11.83
C LEU A 65 91.60 57.78 -11.82
N SER A 66 92.02 58.29 -10.65
CA SER A 66 93.29 59.03 -10.50
C SER A 66 93.78 59.11 -9.06
N GLU A 67 95.11 59.16 -8.92
CA GLU A 67 95.97 58.83 -7.78
C GLU A 67 96.15 59.87 -6.66
N ALA A 68 96.46 59.32 -5.46
CA ALA A 68 97.49 59.68 -4.45
C ALA A 68 97.63 61.11 -3.87
N LYS A 69 97.54 61.22 -2.53
CA LYS A 69 98.71 61.26 -1.60
C LYS A 69 98.31 61.38 -0.12
N ASP A 70 98.73 60.37 0.63
CA ASP A 70 99.34 60.33 1.98
C ASP A 70 98.97 61.36 3.08
N ALA A 71 98.48 60.85 4.22
CA ALA A 71 98.96 61.19 5.56
C ALA A 71 98.37 60.23 6.63
N THR A 72 99.08 59.14 6.90
CA THR A 72 99.30 58.44 8.18
C THR A 72 98.46 58.85 9.42
N THR A 73 97.52 58.01 9.87
CA THR A 73 97.58 57.19 11.13
C THR A 73 96.24 56.48 11.43
N PRO A 74 96.22 55.33 12.16
CA PRO A 74 95.16 54.32 12.06
C PRO A 74 94.29 54.16 13.32
N ILE A 75 93.00 53.82 13.14
CA ILE A 75 92.18 53.05 14.11
C ILE A 75 91.26 52.08 13.32
N PHE A 76 91.67 50.81 13.17
CA PHE A 76 90.84 49.63 12.78
C PHE A 76 90.53 48.85 14.08
N SER A 77 89.48 48.05 14.32
CA SER A 77 88.49 47.32 13.51
C SER A 77 87.49 46.66 14.50
N ALA A 78 86.18 46.89 14.39
CA ALA A 78 85.17 46.22 15.25
C ALA A 78 83.86 45.80 14.54
N TYR A 79 83.78 45.79 13.20
CA TYR A 79 82.50 45.63 12.49
C TYR A 79 82.30 44.34 11.67
N ARG A 80 83.27 43.40 11.61
CA ARG A 80 83.12 42.11 10.88
C ARG A 80 82.36 40.98 11.61
N PRO A 81 82.47 40.77 12.94
CA PRO A 81 81.72 39.72 13.63
C PRO A 81 80.27 40.13 13.93
N ALA A 82 79.99 41.43 14.07
CA ALA A 82 78.68 41.95 14.42
C ALA A 82 77.60 41.68 13.34
N THR A 83 77.98 41.71 12.06
CA THR A 83 77.06 41.46 10.93
C THR A 83 76.69 39.98 10.80
N VAL A 84 77.61 39.07 11.07
CA VAL A 84 77.37 37.62 11.08
C VAL A 84 76.44 37.23 12.23
N ILE A 85 76.66 37.81 13.42
CA ILE A 85 75.80 37.59 14.59
C ILE A 85 74.38 38.11 14.33
N LEU A 86 74.23 39.28 13.72
CA LEU A 86 72.91 39.84 13.38
C LEU A 86 72.17 38.98 12.33
N GLY A 87 72.89 38.46 11.33
CA GLY A 87 72.33 37.55 10.33
C GLY A 87 71.84 36.23 10.93
N LEU A 88 72.60 35.65 11.86
CA LEU A 88 72.20 34.46 12.60
C LEU A 88 70.98 34.73 13.50
N LEU A 89 70.95 35.87 14.19
CA LEU A 89 69.79 36.28 14.99
C LEU A 89 68.53 36.45 14.13
N CYS A 90 68.63 37.10 12.97
CA CYS A 90 67.51 37.19 12.03
C CYS A 90 67.04 35.81 11.53
N PHE A 91 67.97 34.91 11.22
CA PHE A 91 67.64 33.56 10.80
C PHE A 91 66.87 32.79 11.90
N PHE A 92 67.31 32.86 13.16
CA PHE A 92 66.60 32.24 14.28
C PHE A 92 65.23 32.87 14.53
N LEU A 93 65.09 34.19 14.40
CA LEU A 93 63.80 34.86 14.53
C LEU A 93 62.82 34.46 13.41
N LEU A 94 63.28 34.36 12.16
CA LEU A 94 62.45 33.90 11.04
C LEU A 94 62.06 32.43 11.21
N ALA A 95 62.98 31.57 11.66
CA ALA A 95 62.68 30.17 11.96
C ALA A 95 61.63 30.04 13.09
N ALA A 96 61.73 30.86 14.14
CA ALA A 96 60.74 30.88 15.21
C ALA A 96 59.35 31.34 14.72
N LEU A 97 59.30 32.39 13.89
CA LEU A 97 58.03 32.90 13.33
C LEU A 97 57.37 31.88 12.41
N THR A 98 58.14 31.22 11.54
CA THR A 98 57.62 30.15 10.68
C THR A 98 57.09 28.99 11.52
N ALA A 99 57.82 28.56 12.56
CA ALA A 99 57.36 27.51 13.47
C ALA A 99 56.03 27.86 14.17
N VAL A 100 55.90 29.10 14.68
CA VAL A 100 54.65 29.59 15.30
C VAL A 100 53.50 29.63 14.30
N SER A 101 53.76 30.09 13.07
CA SER A 101 52.74 30.14 12.02
C SER A 101 52.22 28.74 11.65
N VAL A 102 53.12 27.75 11.54
CA VAL A 102 52.77 26.35 11.25
C VAL A 102 52.01 25.74 12.42
N PHE A 103 52.43 26.00 13.67
CA PHE A 103 51.73 25.52 14.86
C PHE A 103 50.30 26.08 14.93
N ASN A 104 50.12 27.38 14.72
CA ASN A 104 48.80 28.03 14.69
C ASN A 104 47.93 27.48 13.55
N TYR A 105 48.51 27.24 12.37
CA TYR A 105 47.80 26.63 11.24
C TYR A 105 47.33 25.20 11.54
N ILE A 106 48.20 24.34 12.08
CA ILE A 106 47.85 22.96 12.44
C ILE A 106 46.77 22.95 13.52
N HIS A 107 46.88 23.81 14.53
CA HIS A 107 45.89 23.90 15.60
C HIS A 107 44.53 24.36 15.07
N LYS A 108 44.51 25.39 14.21
CA LYS A 108 43.30 25.87 13.54
C LYS A 108 42.67 24.80 12.65
N SER A 109 43.47 24.06 11.89
CA SER A 109 43.01 22.93 11.07
C SER A 109 42.38 21.82 11.93
N LYS A 110 43.02 21.41 13.03
CA LYS A 110 42.45 20.45 13.98
C LYS A 110 41.13 20.94 14.58
N TYR A 111 41.06 22.21 14.99
CA TYR A 111 39.85 22.81 15.52
C TYR A 111 38.72 22.81 14.48
N ASN A 112 38.99 23.24 13.25
CA ASN A 112 38.01 23.25 12.17
C ASN A 112 37.50 21.83 11.85
N ASN A 113 38.38 20.83 11.83
CA ASN A 113 37.99 19.44 11.59
C ASN A 113 37.10 18.88 12.72
N ILE A 114 37.41 19.21 13.98
CA ILE A 114 36.58 18.83 15.14
C ILE A 114 35.23 19.54 15.07
N LEU A 115 35.22 20.83 14.76
CA LEU A 115 34.01 21.62 14.61
C LEU A 115 33.12 21.07 13.49
N ALA A 116 33.70 20.72 12.35
CA ALA A 116 32.98 20.10 11.23
C ALA A 116 32.35 18.75 11.63
N ARG A 117 33.10 17.87 12.31
CA ARG A 117 32.58 16.58 12.80
C ARG A 117 31.43 16.76 13.78
N HIS A 118 31.57 17.66 14.76
CA HIS A 118 30.48 17.96 15.70
C HIS A 118 29.26 18.56 15.01
N THR A 119 29.46 19.36 13.96
CA THR A 119 28.35 19.95 13.18
C THR A 119 27.61 18.87 12.41
N GLN A 120 28.34 17.94 11.78
CA GLN A 120 27.76 16.80 11.08
C GLN A 120 27.00 15.87 12.03
N GLU A 121 27.59 15.53 13.18
CA GLU A 121 26.96 14.69 14.19
C GLU A 121 25.67 15.30 14.74
N LYS A 122 25.65 16.62 14.95
CA LYS A 122 24.43 17.35 15.30
C LYS A 122 23.38 17.28 14.20
N ALA A 123 23.78 17.43 12.93
CA ALA A 123 22.85 17.33 11.80
C ALA A 123 22.28 15.91 11.67
N THR A 124 23.09 14.86 11.83
CA THR A 124 22.60 13.47 11.80
C THR A 124 21.70 13.14 12.99
N ASN A 125 22.02 13.65 14.18
CA ASN A 125 21.16 13.46 15.36
C ASN A 125 19.82 14.19 15.18
N LEU A 126 19.82 15.38 14.60
CA LEU A 126 18.59 16.10 14.30
C LEU A 126 17.75 15.37 13.24
N GLN A 127 18.39 14.78 12.23
CA GLN A 127 17.72 13.94 11.25
C GLN A 127 17.11 12.69 11.89
N LEU A 128 17.85 12.00 12.77
CA LEU A 128 17.36 10.81 13.46
C LEU A 128 16.13 11.11 14.33
N LEU A 129 16.11 12.28 14.99
CA LEU A 129 14.94 12.73 15.74
C LEU A 129 13.73 12.95 14.82
N ALA A 130 13.92 13.56 13.65
CA ALA A 130 12.84 13.73 12.67
C ALA A 130 12.34 12.37 12.13
N ASP A 131 13.24 11.44 11.84
CA ASP A 131 12.88 10.10 11.36
C ASP A 131 12.11 9.30 12.43
N MET A 132 12.50 9.42 13.71
CA MET A 132 11.77 8.82 14.82
C MET A 132 10.33 9.32 14.90
N GLU A 133 10.09 10.63 14.77
CA GLU A 133 8.75 11.20 14.75
C GLU A 133 7.92 10.73 13.56
N VAL A 134 8.54 10.49 12.41
CA VAL A 134 7.87 9.94 11.23
C VAL A 134 7.47 8.48 11.48
N LEU A 135 8.39 7.66 12.00
CA LEU A 135 8.12 6.26 12.32
C LEU A 135 7.03 6.10 13.39
N GLU A 136 7.00 6.97 14.40
CA GLU A 136 5.93 6.98 15.40
C GLU A 136 4.57 7.32 14.78
N ARG A 137 4.54 8.30 13.87
CA ARG A 137 3.33 8.63 13.11
C ARG A 137 2.86 7.48 12.23
N GLU A 138 3.76 6.81 11.52
CA GLU A 138 3.42 5.64 10.71
C GLU A 138 2.90 4.49 11.57
N ARG A 139 3.54 4.23 12.72
CA ARG A 139 3.10 3.21 13.67
C ARG A 139 1.70 3.51 14.20
N ALA A 140 1.42 4.77 14.55
CA ALA A 140 0.09 5.20 14.98
C ALA A 140 -0.94 4.99 13.86
N ARG A 141 -0.61 5.40 12.63
CA ARG A 141 -1.46 5.20 11.44
C ARG A 141 -1.77 3.73 11.19
N LEU A 142 -0.76 2.86 11.19
CA LEU A 142 -0.93 1.42 11.00
C LEU A 142 -1.78 0.80 12.10
N LYS A 143 -1.58 1.23 13.35
CA LYS A 143 -2.40 0.77 14.48
C LYS A 143 -3.87 1.18 14.30
N THR A 144 -4.14 2.43 13.96
CA THR A 144 -5.50 2.91 13.67
C THR A 144 -6.12 2.18 12.48
N GLN A 145 -5.37 1.92 11.41
CA GLN A 145 -5.85 1.12 10.27
C GLN A 145 -6.19 -0.31 10.69
N GLY A 146 -5.38 -0.95 11.54
CA GLY A 146 -5.67 -2.29 12.07
C GLY A 146 -6.92 -2.31 12.93
N GLU A 147 -7.08 -1.34 13.83
CA GLU A 147 -8.28 -1.19 14.68
C GLU A 147 -9.53 -0.91 13.84
N GLN A 148 -9.43 -0.04 12.84
CA GLN A 148 -10.51 0.25 11.90
C GLN A 148 -10.91 -1.00 11.12
N MET A 149 -9.94 -1.73 10.55
CA MET A 149 -10.19 -2.97 9.82
C MET A 149 -10.89 -4.00 10.71
N ASN A 150 -10.40 -4.17 11.95
CA ASN A 150 -11.02 -5.06 12.93
C ASN A 150 -12.44 -4.59 13.31
N GLY A 151 -12.67 -3.29 13.44
CA GLY A 151 -14.00 -2.72 13.67
C GLY A 151 -14.96 -2.98 12.52
N THR A 152 -14.52 -2.75 11.28
CA THR A 152 -15.28 -3.05 10.06
C THR A 152 -15.59 -4.54 9.95
N LEU A 153 -14.61 -5.40 10.19
CA LEU A 153 -14.79 -6.85 10.20
C LEU A 153 -15.83 -7.27 11.25
N ASN A 154 -15.69 -6.80 12.49
CA ASN A 154 -16.65 -7.10 13.57
C ASN A 154 -18.06 -6.60 13.25
N PHE A 155 -18.20 -5.47 12.56
CA PHE A 155 -19.49 -4.96 12.10
C PHE A 155 -20.11 -5.85 11.01
N ILE A 156 -19.30 -6.25 10.01
CA ILE A 156 -19.73 -7.14 8.92
C ILE A 156 -20.18 -8.49 9.48
N LEU A 157 -19.41 -9.08 10.41
CA LEU A 157 -19.74 -10.36 11.05
C LEU A 157 -21.04 -10.31 11.86
N LYS A 158 -21.39 -9.15 12.44
CA LYS A 158 -22.68 -8.95 13.14
C LYS A 158 -23.86 -8.79 12.18
N LYS A 159 -23.63 -8.52 10.90
CA LYS A 159 -24.70 -8.39 9.92
C LYS A 159 -25.19 -9.79 9.54
N SER A 160 -26.45 -10.07 9.82
CA SER A 160 -27.14 -11.34 9.56
C SER A 160 -27.16 -11.82 8.09
N SER A 161 -26.61 -11.02 7.16
CA SER A 161 -26.39 -11.40 5.77
C SER A 161 -25.23 -12.38 5.59
N PHE A 162 -24.26 -12.37 6.51
CA PHE A 162 -23.14 -13.31 6.47
C PHE A 162 -23.41 -14.41 7.49
N LEU A 163 -23.77 -15.60 7.02
CA LEU A 163 -23.99 -16.77 7.84
C LEU A 163 -22.67 -17.34 8.38
N VAL A 164 -21.72 -16.50 8.81
CA VAL A 164 -20.36 -16.91 9.21
C VAL A 164 -20.44 -17.95 10.31
N ASP A 165 -21.31 -17.77 11.31
CA ASP A 165 -21.51 -18.77 12.38
C ASP A 165 -22.01 -20.13 11.87
N LYS A 166 -22.61 -20.19 10.68
CA LYS A 166 -23.02 -21.46 10.05
C LYS A 166 -21.91 -22.08 9.18
N TYR A 167 -21.03 -21.27 8.60
CA TYR A 167 -19.87 -21.73 7.82
C TYR A 167 -18.66 -22.03 8.70
N CYS A 168 -18.52 -21.36 9.83
CA CYS A 168 -17.38 -21.38 10.72
C CYS A 168 -17.79 -21.74 12.14
N GLN A 169 -17.13 -22.75 12.71
CA GLN A 169 -17.37 -23.20 14.08
C GLN A 169 -16.13 -22.97 14.93
N SER A 170 -16.33 -22.39 16.11
CA SER A 170 -15.26 -22.28 17.11
C SER A 170 -15.09 -23.61 17.82
N THR A 171 -13.98 -24.28 17.56
CA THR A 171 -13.57 -25.50 18.27
C THR A 171 -12.55 -25.14 19.34
N GLY A 172 -12.27 -26.06 20.30
CA GLY A 172 -11.22 -25.86 21.31
C GLY A 172 -9.81 -25.62 20.72
N ASN A 173 -9.63 -25.89 19.42
CA ASN A 173 -8.39 -25.71 18.67
C ASN A 173 -8.44 -24.51 17.70
N GLY A 174 -9.46 -23.63 17.80
CA GLY A 174 -9.63 -22.45 16.95
C GLY A 174 -10.88 -22.49 16.04
N VAL A 175 -11.00 -21.52 15.14
CA VAL A 175 -12.13 -21.38 14.20
C VAL A 175 -11.87 -22.24 12.97
N GLN A 176 -12.75 -23.21 12.73
CA GLN A 176 -12.72 -24.09 11.56
C GLN A 176 -13.89 -23.74 10.65
N CYS A 177 -13.63 -23.54 9.35
CA CYS A 177 -14.67 -23.18 8.41
C CYS A 177 -14.73 -24.10 7.20
N THR A 178 -15.93 -24.35 6.69
CA THR A 178 -16.17 -25.18 5.50
C THR A 178 -16.59 -24.33 4.30
N PRO A 179 -16.26 -24.74 3.06
CA PRO A 179 -16.66 -24.01 1.84
C PRO A 179 -18.18 -23.94 1.66
N CYS A 180 -18.90 -24.99 2.08
CA CYS A 180 -20.35 -25.09 2.06
C CYS A 180 -20.92 -25.24 3.47
N LEU A 181 -22.19 -24.86 3.63
CA LEU A 181 -22.94 -25.07 4.86
C LEU A 181 -23.12 -26.56 5.17
N GLN A 182 -23.33 -26.88 6.45
CA GLN A 182 -23.69 -28.24 6.86
C GLN A 182 -24.93 -28.72 6.08
N ASN A 183 -24.87 -29.94 5.53
CA ASN A 183 -25.89 -30.57 4.70
C ASN A 183 -26.10 -29.94 3.31
N TRP A 184 -25.17 -29.08 2.87
CA TRP A 184 -25.07 -28.64 1.48
C TRP A 184 -23.97 -29.44 0.79
N ILE A 185 -24.17 -29.74 -0.48
CA ILE A 185 -23.27 -30.56 -1.29
C ILE A 185 -22.48 -29.61 -2.19
N GLN A 186 -21.16 -29.67 -2.12
CA GLN A 186 -20.29 -28.92 -3.03
C GLN A 186 -20.24 -29.60 -4.39
N ASN A 187 -20.44 -28.83 -5.46
CA ASN A 187 -20.13 -29.22 -6.83
C ASN A 187 -19.44 -28.06 -7.54
N GLY A 188 -18.16 -28.24 -7.88
CA GLY A 188 -17.33 -27.16 -8.42
C GLY A 188 -17.24 -25.95 -7.48
N SER A 189 -17.62 -24.78 -8.01
CA SER A 189 -17.64 -23.49 -7.31
C SER A 189 -18.96 -23.17 -6.62
N SER A 190 -19.92 -24.10 -6.61
CA SER A 190 -21.24 -23.89 -6.00
C SER A 190 -21.54 -24.92 -4.91
N CYS A 191 -22.41 -24.53 -3.98
CA CYS A 191 -22.97 -25.34 -2.90
C CYS A 191 -24.47 -25.50 -3.11
N TYR A 192 -24.97 -26.73 -3.00
CA TYR A 192 -26.37 -27.05 -3.29
C TYR A 192 -27.08 -27.65 -2.08
N TYR A 193 -28.30 -27.18 -1.83
CA TYR A 193 -29.21 -27.77 -0.84
C TYR A 193 -30.40 -28.40 -1.53
N PHE A 194 -30.62 -29.69 -1.29
CA PHE A 194 -31.76 -30.44 -1.78
C PHE A 194 -32.74 -30.65 -0.64
N ASN A 195 -33.91 -30.02 -0.71
CA ASN A 195 -34.96 -30.31 0.26
C ASN A 195 -35.43 -31.77 0.12
N LYS A 196 -35.46 -32.50 1.24
CA LYS A 196 -35.98 -33.88 1.30
C LYS A 196 -37.27 -33.98 2.12
N ASP A 197 -37.48 -33.07 3.07
CA ASP A 197 -38.52 -33.21 4.08
C ASP A 197 -39.76 -32.35 3.79
N TRP A 198 -40.92 -32.84 4.23
CA TRP A 198 -42.16 -32.06 4.30
C TRP A 198 -42.06 -30.98 5.39
N PRO A 199 -42.65 -29.78 5.24
CA PRO A 199 -43.55 -29.35 4.17
C PRO A 199 -42.84 -28.85 2.91
N TRP A 200 -43.35 -29.31 1.77
CA TRP A 200 -43.01 -28.78 0.45
C TRP A 200 -43.53 -27.35 0.29
N LYS A 201 -42.97 -26.62 -0.68
CA LYS A 201 -43.16 -25.18 -0.84
C LYS A 201 -43.60 -24.81 -2.25
N THR A 202 -44.30 -23.68 -2.38
CA THR A 202 -44.51 -23.05 -3.70
C THR A 202 -43.19 -22.54 -4.25
N TRP A 203 -43.13 -22.26 -5.56
CA TRP A 203 -41.90 -21.75 -6.17
C TRP A 203 -41.40 -20.48 -5.46
N THR A 204 -42.31 -19.55 -5.16
CA THR A 204 -42.01 -18.31 -4.42
C THR A 204 -41.51 -18.59 -3.01
N GLU A 205 -42.19 -19.45 -2.25
CA GLU A 205 -41.78 -19.82 -0.89
C GLU A 205 -40.40 -20.50 -0.88
N SER A 206 -40.10 -21.31 -1.90
CA SER A 206 -38.79 -21.96 -2.07
C SER A 206 -37.69 -20.94 -2.38
N GLN A 207 -37.95 -19.98 -3.28
CA GLN A 207 -37.00 -18.90 -3.56
C GLN A 207 -36.74 -18.05 -2.31
N GLU A 208 -37.76 -17.74 -1.53
CA GLU A 208 -37.61 -17.02 -0.25
C GLU A 208 -36.80 -17.82 0.77
N TYR A 209 -37.01 -19.14 0.83
CA TYR A 209 -36.21 -20.02 1.67
C TYR A 209 -34.72 -19.94 1.28
N CYS A 210 -34.39 -20.08 0.00
CA CYS A 210 -33.01 -19.99 -0.46
C CYS A 210 -32.40 -18.61 -0.16
N LYS A 211 -33.14 -17.53 -0.39
CA LYS A 211 -32.70 -16.16 -0.06
C LYS A 211 -32.37 -15.99 1.42
N GLY A 212 -33.07 -16.69 2.32
CA GLY A 212 -32.77 -16.72 3.75
C GLY A 212 -31.38 -17.29 4.10
N TYR A 213 -30.73 -17.97 3.15
CA TYR A 213 -29.36 -18.48 3.26
C TYR A 213 -28.35 -17.72 2.40
N GLY A 214 -28.73 -16.57 1.84
CA GLY A 214 -27.90 -15.87 0.84
C GLY A 214 -27.77 -16.63 -0.48
N ALA A 215 -28.65 -17.62 -0.69
CA ALA A 215 -28.71 -18.49 -1.85
C ALA A 215 -29.90 -18.10 -2.74
N GLN A 216 -30.07 -18.85 -3.82
CA GLN A 216 -31.22 -18.75 -4.71
C GLN A 216 -31.65 -20.15 -5.14
N LEU A 217 -32.83 -20.28 -5.76
CA LEU A 217 -33.15 -21.53 -6.46
C LEU A 217 -32.10 -21.79 -7.53
N ALA A 218 -31.72 -23.06 -7.70
CA ALA A 218 -30.63 -23.47 -8.58
C ALA A 218 -30.79 -22.91 -10.00
N ILE A 219 -29.75 -22.26 -10.50
CA ILE A 219 -29.56 -22.01 -11.92
C ILE A 219 -28.99 -23.30 -12.50
N ILE A 220 -29.28 -23.59 -13.76
CA ILE A 220 -28.65 -24.71 -14.44
C ILE A 220 -28.06 -24.16 -15.72
N ASP A 221 -26.74 -23.96 -15.72
CA ASP A 221 -26.03 -23.32 -16.82
C ASP A 221 -25.18 -24.30 -17.66
N SER A 222 -25.07 -25.55 -17.21
CA SER A 222 -24.23 -26.57 -17.83
C SER A 222 -24.88 -27.95 -17.82
N VAL A 223 -24.39 -28.82 -18.72
CA VAL A 223 -24.80 -30.22 -18.80
C VAL A 223 -24.37 -30.97 -17.54
N GLU A 224 -23.15 -30.70 -17.08
CA GLU A 224 -22.56 -31.30 -15.90
C GLU A 224 -23.36 -30.97 -14.63
N GLU A 225 -23.83 -29.72 -14.51
CA GLU A 225 -24.70 -29.31 -13.41
C GLU A 225 -26.06 -30.00 -13.46
N GLN A 226 -26.68 -30.10 -14.65
CA GLN A 226 -27.94 -30.82 -14.82
C GLN A 226 -27.81 -32.31 -14.42
N GLU A 227 -26.71 -32.95 -14.80
CA GLU A 227 -26.43 -34.33 -14.41
C GLU A 227 -26.22 -34.47 -12.90
N PHE A 228 -25.46 -33.56 -12.29
CA PHE A 228 -25.26 -33.50 -10.84
C PHE A 228 -26.59 -33.35 -10.09
N ILE A 229 -27.46 -32.44 -10.54
CA ILE A 229 -28.78 -32.24 -9.96
C ILE A 229 -29.60 -33.53 -10.06
N ASN A 230 -29.65 -34.16 -11.24
CA ASN A 230 -30.41 -35.39 -11.42
C ASN A 230 -29.96 -36.50 -10.45
N GLN A 231 -28.65 -36.69 -10.28
CA GLN A 231 -28.06 -37.69 -9.38
C GLN A 231 -28.47 -37.50 -7.90
N HIS A 232 -28.83 -36.28 -7.50
CA HIS A 232 -29.20 -35.94 -6.12
C HIS A 232 -30.71 -35.75 -5.92
N THR A 233 -31.51 -36.01 -6.96
CA THR A 233 -32.96 -35.95 -6.91
C THR A 233 -33.58 -37.34 -6.99
N GLU A 234 -34.68 -37.56 -6.26
CA GLU A 234 -35.36 -38.85 -6.20
C GLU A 234 -36.87 -38.66 -6.45
N SER A 235 -37.50 -39.63 -7.10
CA SER A 235 -38.95 -39.59 -7.30
C SER A 235 -39.67 -39.65 -5.96
N TYR A 236 -40.68 -38.80 -5.78
CA TYR A 236 -41.49 -38.77 -4.58
C TYR A 236 -42.94 -38.45 -4.94
N TYR A 237 -43.88 -38.94 -4.12
CA TYR A 237 -45.32 -38.72 -4.24
C TYR A 237 -45.97 -39.22 -5.55
N ASP A 238 -45.75 -38.53 -6.67
CA ASP A 238 -46.24 -38.92 -8.00
C ASP A 238 -45.35 -38.39 -9.14
N LYS A 239 -45.74 -38.67 -10.39
CA LYS A 239 -44.99 -38.27 -11.59
C LYS A 239 -45.07 -36.78 -11.95
N TYR A 240 -45.82 -35.98 -11.19
CA TYR A 240 -45.98 -34.54 -11.39
C TYR A 240 -45.25 -33.74 -10.30
N HIS A 241 -44.63 -34.41 -9.33
CA HIS A 241 -43.86 -33.79 -8.26
C HIS A 241 -42.36 -33.94 -8.50
N GLY A 242 -41.66 -32.82 -8.43
CA GLY A 242 -40.24 -32.71 -8.76
C GLY A 242 -39.55 -31.70 -7.85
N TYR A 243 -38.50 -31.08 -8.36
CA TYR A 243 -37.71 -30.11 -7.61
C TYR A 243 -37.77 -28.74 -8.27
N TRP A 244 -38.20 -27.72 -7.54
CA TRP A 244 -38.14 -26.35 -8.02
C TRP A 244 -36.71 -25.94 -8.36
N ILE A 245 -36.54 -25.38 -9.55
CA ILE A 245 -35.33 -24.70 -10.02
C ILE A 245 -35.62 -23.22 -10.25
N GLY A 246 -34.58 -22.42 -10.40
CA GLY A 246 -34.65 -20.96 -10.45
C GLY A 246 -35.21 -20.39 -11.75
N LEU A 247 -35.97 -21.16 -12.53
CA LEU A 247 -36.47 -20.79 -13.84
C LEU A 247 -37.99 -20.49 -13.77
N SER A 248 -38.38 -19.36 -14.34
CA SER A 248 -39.78 -18.92 -14.41
C SER A 248 -40.10 -18.16 -15.71
N GLU A 249 -41.34 -18.14 -16.12
CA GLU A 249 -41.82 -17.37 -17.28
C GLU A 249 -42.21 -15.95 -16.85
N LYS A 250 -41.70 -14.94 -17.57
CA LYS A 250 -42.12 -13.53 -17.40
C LYS A 250 -43.31 -13.22 -18.35
N LYS A 251 -44.03 -12.11 -18.08
CA LYS A 251 -45.23 -11.63 -18.82
C LYS A 251 -45.10 -11.49 -20.36
N GLU A 252 -43.93 -11.72 -20.95
CA GLU A 252 -43.65 -11.66 -22.38
C GLU A 252 -43.21 -13.04 -22.93
N GLU A 253 -43.68 -14.13 -22.31
CA GLU A 253 -43.43 -15.52 -22.76
C GLU A 253 -41.95 -15.91 -22.85
N THR A 254 -41.13 -15.29 -22.00
CA THR A 254 -39.68 -15.49 -21.96
C THR A 254 -39.30 -16.14 -20.64
N TRP A 255 -38.53 -17.23 -20.74
CA TRP A 255 -37.99 -17.96 -19.59
C TRP A 255 -36.79 -17.20 -19.02
N VAL A 256 -36.86 -16.89 -17.73
CA VAL A 256 -35.84 -16.12 -17.01
C VAL A 256 -35.43 -16.84 -15.74
N TRP A 257 -34.13 -16.86 -15.50
CA TRP A 257 -33.55 -17.28 -14.24
C TRP A 257 -33.83 -16.26 -13.14
N THR A 258 -33.70 -16.67 -11.88
CA THR A 258 -33.87 -15.78 -10.73
C THR A 258 -32.85 -14.63 -10.67
N THR A 259 -31.75 -14.73 -11.42
CA THR A 259 -30.77 -13.64 -11.65
C THR A 259 -31.24 -12.61 -12.66
N GLY A 260 -32.29 -12.90 -13.43
CA GLY A 260 -32.78 -12.10 -14.55
C GLY A 260 -32.17 -12.46 -15.90
N ALA A 261 -31.23 -13.41 -15.95
CA ALA A 261 -30.70 -13.92 -17.21
C ALA A 261 -31.79 -14.68 -18.00
N GLU A 262 -31.85 -14.46 -19.30
CA GLU A 262 -32.74 -15.19 -20.20
C GLU A 262 -32.22 -16.61 -20.45
N LEU A 263 -33.12 -17.55 -20.68
CA LEU A 263 -32.77 -18.93 -20.98
C LEU A 263 -32.31 -19.08 -22.44
N GLU A 264 -31.07 -19.50 -22.66
CA GLU A 264 -30.55 -19.80 -24.01
C GLU A 264 -30.94 -21.20 -24.51
N GLY A 265 -31.07 -22.17 -23.60
CA GLY A 265 -31.46 -23.55 -23.89
C GLY A 265 -31.90 -24.27 -22.61
N GLY A 266 -32.72 -25.32 -22.73
CA GLY A 266 -33.23 -26.02 -21.55
C GLY A 266 -33.43 -27.51 -21.75
N PHE A 267 -33.44 -28.25 -20.64
CA PHE A 267 -33.52 -29.72 -20.63
C PHE A 267 -34.97 -30.20 -20.59
N TRP A 268 -35.82 -29.63 -21.44
CA TRP A 268 -37.27 -29.86 -21.46
C TRP A 268 -37.64 -31.28 -21.86
N VAL A 269 -38.58 -31.89 -21.13
CA VAL A 269 -39.21 -33.17 -21.54
C VAL A 269 -40.09 -32.95 -22.77
N TYR A 270 -40.88 -31.88 -22.74
CA TYR A 270 -41.73 -31.43 -23.84
C TYR A 270 -41.61 -29.92 -23.93
N ALA A 271 -41.81 -29.36 -25.13
CA ALA A 271 -41.83 -27.92 -25.31
C ALA A 271 -42.88 -27.29 -24.36
N PRO A 272 -42.48 -26.32 -23.51
CA PRO A 272 -43.39 -25.76 -22.53
C PRO A 272 -44.52 -24.97 -23.19
N LEU A 273 -45.71 -25.04 -22.61
CA LEU A 273 -46.86 -24.24 -23.05
C LEU A 273 -46.75 -22.83 -22.45
N LYS A 274 -46.52 -21.84 -23.31
CA LYS A 274 -46.38 -20.44 -22.92
C LYS A 274 -47.67 -19.86 -22.34
N GLY A 275 -47.56 -19.08 -21.26
CA GLY A 275 -48.65 -18.30 -20.67
C GLY A 275 -49.62 -19.06 -19.77
N TYR A 276 -49.29 -20.27 -19.31
CA TYR A 276 -50.16 -21.06 -18.42
C TYR A 276 -49.42 -21.75 -17.26
N MET A 277 -48.17 -22.18 -17.49
CA MET A 277 -47.35 -22.90 -16.51
C MET A 277 -46.02 -22.17 -16.37
N GLU A 278 -45.95 -21.29 -15.38
CA GLU A 278 -44.92 -20.24 -15.33
C GLU A 278 -43.68 -20.63 -14.51
N CYS A 279 -43.64 -21.80 -13.87
CA CYS A 279 -42.52 -22.23 -13.03
C CYS A 279 -42.04 -23.64 -13.39
N VAL A 280 -40.75 -23.92 -13.21
CA VAL A 280 -40.13 -25.15 -13.72
C VAL A 280 -39.69 -26.10 -12.62
N LEU A 281 -40.02 -27.37 -12.82
CA LEU A 281 -39.51 -28.49 -12.03
C LEU A 281 -38.41 -29.23 -12.80
N SER A 282 -37.31 -29.54 -12.13
CA SER A 282 -36.40 -30.62 -12.52
C SER A 282 -36.94 -31.94 -11.99
N MET A 283 -37.24 -32.87 -12.89
CA MET A 283 -37.80 -34.18 -12.58
C MET A 283 -36.69 -35.24 -12.50
N PRO A 284 -36.67 -36.09 -11.47
CA PRO A 284 -35.83 -37.28 -11.47
C PRO A 284 -36.12 -38.12 -12.72
N SER A 285 -35.10 -38.35 -13.56
CA SER A 285 -35.26 -38.94 -14.89
C SER A 285 -34.07 -39.81 -15.25
N LYS A 286 -34.32 -40.91 -15.99
CA LYS A 286 -33.23 -41.72 -16.59
C LYS A 286 -32.43 -40.95 -17.64
N ASN A 287 -33.04 -39.95 -18.27
CA ASN A 287 -32.37 -39.03 -19.18
C ASN A 287 -32.30 -37.64 -18.53
N PRO A 288 -31.16 -37.26 -17.93
CA PRO A 288 -31.04 -35.98 -17.22
C PRO A 288 -31.23 -34.76 -18.14
N LEU A 289 -30.92 -34.89 -19.43
CA LEU A 289 -31.03 -33.81 -20.41
C LEU A 289 -32.46 -33.64 -20.96
N GLN A 290 -33.40 -34.47 -20.50
CA GLN A 290 -34.84 -34.38 -20.77
C GLN A 290 -35.58 -34.62 -19.46
N SER A 291 -35.57 -33.62 -18.60
CA SER A 291 -36.05 -33.71 -17.22
C SER A 291 -36.86 -32.51 -16.74
N TRP A 292 -36.93 -31.41 -17.50
CA TRP A 292 -37.66 -30.21 -17.09
C TRP A 292 -39.10 -30.23 -17.54
N ILE A 293 -40.00 -29.87 -16.62
CA ILE A 293 -41.41 -29.63 -16.90
C ILE A 293 -41.84 -28.28 -16.35
N SER A 294 -42.63 -27.53 -17.12
CA SER A 294 -43.33 -26.34 -16.64
C SER A 294 -44.58 -26.77 -15.87
N THR A 295 -44.89 -26.09 -14.76
CA THR A 295 -46.14 -26.27 -14.01
C THR A 295 -46.59 -24.98 -13.30
N SER A 296 -47.71 -25.04 -12.59
CA SER A 296 -48.20 -23.91 -11.78
C SER A 296 -47.26 -23.63 -10.61
N CYS A 297 -46.82 -22.37 -10.47
CA CYS A 297 -45.98 -21.89 -9.36
C CYS A 297 -46.58 -22.14 -7.97
N ASN A 298 -47.90 -22.35 -7.89
CA ASN A 298 -48.63 -22.60 -6.65
C ASN A 298 -48.61 -24.06 -6.20
N MET A 299 -48.08 -24.98 -7.01
CA MET A 299 -47.85 -26.36 -6.58
C MET A 299 -46.83 -26.40 -5.44
N ARG A 300 -46.99 -27.34 -4.52
CA ARG A 300 -46.02 -27.53 -3.43
C ARG A 300 -45.06 -28.64 -3.82
N ASN A 301 -43.80 -28.31 -4.03
CA ASN A 301 -42.74 -29.26 -4.39
C ASN A 301 -41.54 -29.14 -3.46
N ARG A 302 -40.67 -30.15 -3.49
CA ARG A 302 -39.28 -30.03 -3.03
C ARG A 302 -38.56 -28.96 -3.89
N TRP A 303 -37.43 -28.47 -3.42
CA TRP A 303 -36.68 -27.41 -4.10
C TRP A 303 -35.18 -27.60 -3.94
N ILE A 304 -34.43 -26.94 -4.82
CA ILE A 304 -32.96 -26.95 -4.81
C ILE A 304 -32.49 -25.52 -4.65
N CYS A 305 -31.68 -25.26 -3.62
CA CYS A 305 -30.96 -23.99 -3.50
C CYS A 305 -29.53 -24.13 -4.01
N GLU A 306 -28.97 -23.03 -4.48
CA GLU A 306 -27.59 -22.88 -4.93
C GLU A 306 -27.00 -21.56 -4.41
N VAL A 307 -25.73 -21.61 -4.01
CA VAL A 307 -24.90 -20.45 -3.65
C VAL A 307 -23.44 -20.72 -3.99
N ASP A 308 -22.67 -19.70 -4.36
CA ASP A 308 -21.23 -19.83 -4.54
C ASP A 308 -20.53 -20.33 -3.28
N VAL A 309 -19.48 -21.12 -3.44
CA VAL A 309 -18.61 -21.54 -2.33
C VAL A 309 -18.00 -20.34 -1.64
N LEU A 310 -17.82 -20.44 -0.32
CA LEU A 310 -17.14 -19.40 0.42
C LEU A 310 -15.65 -19.39 0.07
N THR A 311 -15.23 -18.47 -0.81
CA THR A 311 -13.82 -18.31 -1.20
C THR A 311 -13.06 -17.57 -0.10
N TRP A 312 -12.17 -18.27 0.58
CA TRP A 312 -11.21 -17.63 1.49
C TRP A 312 -10.16 -16.85 0.69
N PRO A 313 -9.90 -15.58 1.03
CA PRO A 313 -8.73 -14.89 0.52
C PRO A 313 -7.46 -15.72 0.75
N THR A 314 -6.57 -15.75 -0.25
CA THR A 314 -5.31 -16.52 -0.23
C THR A 314 -4.44 -16.26 1.00
N PHE A 315 -4.53 -15.09 1.62
CA PHE A 315 -3.79 -14.78 2.86
C PHE A 315 -4.29 -15.55 4.09
N LEU A 316 -5.56 -15.97 4.14
CA LEU A 316 -6.10 -16.81 5.23
C LEU A 316 -5.78 -18.30 5.03
N GLN A 317 -5.68 -18.74 3.77
CA GLN A 317 -5.28 -20.12 3.43
C GLN A 317 -3.85 -20.43 3.90
N ALA A 318 -2.96 -19.43 3.92
CA ALA A 318 -1.58 -19.59 4.39
C ALA A 318 -1.45 -19.84 5.91
N GLN A 319 -2.44 -19.46 6.72
CA GLN A 319 -2.39 -19.64 8.18
C GLN A 319 -2.82 -21.03 8.64
N GLN A 320 -3.67 -21.73 7.87
CA GLN A 320 -4.09 -23.10 8.20
C GLN A 320 -2.98 -24.13 7.98
N ASN A 321 -2.03 -23.85 7.07
CA ASN A 321 -0.89 -24.74 6.81
C ASN A 321 0.27 -24.59 7.79
N GLN A 322 0.19 -23.68 8.78
CA GLN A 322 1.24 -23.46 9.77
C GLN A 322 0.98 -24.15 11.13
N SER A 323 -0.17 -24.82 11.29
CA SER A 323 -0.51 -25.60 12.49
C SER A 323 -0.36 -27.11 12.30
N GLY A 324 0.52 -27.55 11.40
CA GLY A 324 0.99 -28.95 11.38
C GLY A 324 2.00 -29.17 12.51
N PRO A 325 1.99 -30.33 13.19
CA PRO A 325 2.94 -30.60 14.26
C PRO A 325 4.36 -30.59 13.67
N SER A 326 5.18 -29.67 14.16
CA SER A 326 6.63 -29.79 14.06
C SER A 326 7.03 -31.10 14.74
N THR A 327 7.61 -31.98 13.91
CA THR A 327 8.18 -33.31 14.21
C THR A 327 8.85 -33.47 15.56
#